data_AF-A0AAW6RCC8-F1
#
_entry.id   AF-A0AAW6RCC8-F1
#
_cell.length_a   1.000
_cell.length_b   1.000
_cell.length_c   1.000
_cell.angle_alpha   90.00
_cell.angle_beta   90.00
_cell.angle_gamma   90.00
#
_symmetry.space_group_name_H-M   'P 1'
#
loop_
_entity.id
_entity.type
_entity.pdbx_description
1 polymer ?
#
loop_
_entity_poly.entity_id
_entity_poly.type
_entity_poly.pdbx_seq_one_letter_code
_entity_poly.pdbx_strand_id
1 'polypeptide(L)'
;MARQLYGLREANERQAARDAAAAAAAEVRSRRLAALDERARPILTRIADRQEFSAEEVAVARLIEAQLRDGIRATDLDVPEVRDAAWRARQRGVKVVLLDDGGLSVLAEDEAARTRDRLGAAVAELLADAESGRVTVRIHPPGRNTLASVGVDTDDQVQLVEFTAAEADRQEASADRRLSR
;
A
#
# COMPACT_ATOMS: atom_id res chain seq x y z
N MET A 1 -19.13 -45.12 -18.95
CA MET A 1 -18.40 -44.32 -19.96
C MET A 1 -18.66 -42.81 -19.84
N ALA A 2 -19.90 -42.33 -19.93
CA ALA A 2 -20.22 -40.89 -19.81
C ALA A 2 -19.69 -40.22 -18.53
N ARG A 3 -19.89 -40.84 -17.35
CA ARG A 3 -19.46 -40.30 -16.04
C ARG A 3 -17.93 -40.12 -15.91
N GLN A 4 -17.14 -40.96 -16.57
CA GLN A 4 -15.67 -40.82 -16.62
C GLN A 4 -15.21 -39.68 -17.54
N LEU A 5 -15.91 -39.46 -18.66
CA LEU A 5 -15.63 -38.33 -19.56
C LEU A 5 -15.96 -36.99 -18.91
N TYR A 6 -17.07 -36.89 -18.17
CA TYR A 6 -17.41 -35.69 -17.40
C TYR A 6 -16.38 -35.41 -16.30
N GLY A 7 -15.97 -36.43 -15.52
CA GLY A 7 -14.96 -36.26 -14.49
C GLY A 7 -13.59 -35.81 -15.03
N LEU A 8 -13.19 -36.32 -16.20
CA LEU A 8 -11.94 -35.90 -16.86
C LEU A 8 -12.01 -34.45 -17.38
N ARG A 9 -13.16 -34.03 -17.93
CA ARG A 9 -13.37 -32.64 -18.37
C ARG A 9 -13.29 -31.66 -17.20
N GLU A 10 -14.01 -31.94 -16.10
CA GLU A 10 -13.95 -31.09 -14.90
C GLU A 10 -12.53 -31.03 -14.31
N ALA A 11 -11.80 -32.15 -14.30
CA ALA A 11 -10.41 -32.17 -13.83
C ALA A 11 -9.49 -31.31 -14.73
N ASN A 12 -9.66 -31.40 -16.05
CA ASN A 12 -8.92 -30.57 -17.00
C ASN A 12 -9.27 -29.09 -16.89
N GLU A 13 -10.55 -28.74 -16.73
CA GLU A 13 -10.99 -27.36 -16.51
C GLU A 13 -10.40 -26.77 -15.22
N ARG A 14 -10.45 -27.53 -14.12
CA ARG A 14 -9.81 -27.13 -12.85
C ARG A 14 -8.30 -26.96 -13.00
N GLN A 15 -7.64 -27.85 -13.75
CA GLN A 15 -6.20 -27.75 -13.98
C GLN A 15 -5.86 -26.52 -14.82
N ALA A 16 -6.58 -26.31 -15.93
CA ALA A 16 -6.42 -25.13 -16.76
C ALA A 16 -6.65 -23.82 -15.98
N ALA A 17 -7.65 -23.78 -15.10
CA ALA A 17 -7.90 -22.62 -14.24
C ALA A 17 -6.75 -22.36 -13.26
N ARG A 18 -6.15 -23.42 -12.66
CA ARG A 18 -4.98 -23.29 -11.78
C ARG A 18 -3.75 -22.81 -12.54
N ASP A 19 -3.49 -23.38 -13.71
CA ASP A 19 -2.34 -23.00 -14.54
C ASP A 19 -2.46 -21.55 -15.03
N ALA A 20 -3.67 -21.13 -15.41
CA ALA A 20 -3.96 -19.73 -15.75
C ALA A 20 -3.75 -18.79 -14.56
N ALA A 21 -4.24 -19.14 -13.36
CA ALA A 21 -4.03 -18.36 -12.15
C ALA A 21 -2.53 -18.26 -11.77
N ALA A 22 -1.79 -19.35 -11.90
CA ALA A 22 -0.36 -19.38 -11.64
C ALA A 22 0.44 -18.51 -12.63
N ALA A 23 0.09 -18.58 -13.93
CA ALA A 23 0.69 -17.74 -14.96
C ALA A 23 0.42 -16.25 -14.71
N ALA A 24 -0.82 -15.88 -14.38
CA ALA A 24 -1.18 -14.51 -14.04
C ALA A 24 -0.42 -14.00 -12.80
N ALA A 25 -0.32 -14.81 -11.74
CA ALA A 25 0.45 -14.46 -10.55
C ALA A 25 1.95 -14.27 -10.85
N ALA A 26 2.53 -15.11 -11.72
CA ALA A 26 3.91 -14.98 -12.16
C ALA A 26 4.14 -13.69 -12.96
N GLU A 27 3.21 -13.33 -13.84
CA GLU A 27 3.28 -12.09 -14.61
C GLU A 27 3.22 -10.84 -13.71
N VAL A 28 2.28 -10.80 -12.76
CA VAL A 28 2.19 -9.72 -11.76
C VAL A 28 3.49 -9.61 -10.97
N ARG A 29 4.05 -10.73 -10.51
CA ARG A 29 5.32 -10.74 -9.78
C ARG A 29 6.46 -10.19 -10.64
N SER A 30 6.56 -10.59 -11.90
CA SER A 30 7.59 -10.12 -12.83
C SER A 30 7.52 -8.61 -13.02
N ARG A 31 6.31 -8.07 -13.26
CA ARG A 31 6.08 -6.62 -13.38
C ARG A 31 6.47 -5.85 -12.13
N ARG A 32 6.10 -6.36 -10.94
CA ARG A 32 6.49 -5.74 -9.65
C ARG A 32 8.00 -5.73 -9.44
N LEU A 33 8.68 -6.83 -9.77
CA LEU A 33 10.13 -6.91 -9.65
C LEU A 33 10.83 -5.95 -10.62
N ALA A 34 10.35 -5.84 -11.86
CA ALA A 34 10.87 -4.89 -12.83
C ALA A 34 10.73 -3.43 -12.36
N ALA A 35 9.56 -3.06 -11.81
CA ALA A 35 9.33 -1.72 -11.27
C ALA A 35 10.22 -1.39 -10.06
N LEU A 36 10.48 -2.38 -9.19
CA LEU A 36 11.44 -2.24 -8.09
C LEU A 36 12.86 -2.06 -8.62
N ASP A 37 13.26 -2.89 -9.57
CA ASP A 37 14.60 -2.87 -10.16
C ASP A 37 14.88 -1.54 -10.87
N GLU A 38 13.92 -1.02 -11.65
CA GLU A 38 14.02 0.27 -12.32
C GLU A 38 14.33 1.41 -11.35
N ARG A 39 13.72 1.39 -10.15
CA ARG A 39 13.93 2.40 -9.11
C ARG A 39 15.22 2.20 -8.32
N ALA A 40 15.56 0.96 -7.98
CA ALA A 40 16.66 0.65 -7.07
C ALA A 40 18.03 0.58 -7.78
N ARG A 41 18.05 0.02 -9.00
CA ARG A 41 19.28 -0.27 -9.76
C ARG A 41 20.20 0.94 -9.92
N PRO A 42 19.73 2.15 -10.28
CA PRO A 42 20.63 3.29 -10.48
C PRO A 42 21.46 3.61 -9.23
N ILE A 43 20.84 3.64 -8.05
CA ILE A 43 21.53 3.94 -6.79
C ILE A 43 22.44 2.78 -6.38
N LEU A 44 21.96 1.54 -6.49
CA LEU A 44 22.75 0.36 -6.14
C LEU A 44 23.99 0.19 -7.02
N THR A 45 23.90 0.52 -8.31
CA THR A 45 25.07 0.54 -9.22
C THR A 45 26.08 1.59 -8.79
N ARG A 46 25.63 2.82 -8.47
CA ARG A 46 26.53 3.88 -7.98
C ARG A 46 27.23 3.49 -6.67
N ILE A 47 26.52 2.81 -5.77
CA ILE A 47 27.10 2.26 -4.52
C ILE A 47 28.14 1.18 -4.84
N ALA A 48 27.83 0.26 -5.75
CA ALA A 48 28.75 -0.80 -6.16
C ALA A 48 30.03 -0.24 -6.80
N ASP A 49 29.90 0.85 -7.56
CA ASP A 49 31.00 1.58 -8.19
C ASP A 49 31.78 2.46 -7.20
N ARG A 50 31.41 2.46 -5.90
CA ARG A 50 32.01 3.29 -4.84
C ARG A 50 32.01 4.78 -5.15
N GLN A 51 30.98 5.27 -5.83
CA GLN A 51 30.82 6.70 -6.05
C GLN A 51 30.54 7.42 -4.73
N GLU A 52 31.03 8.65 -4.62
CA GLU A 52 30.68 9.53 -3.51
C GLU A 52 29.23 10.02 -3.66
N PHE A 53 28.58 10.24 -2.52
CA PHE A 53 27.21 10.76 -2.44
C PHE A 53 27.21 12.05 -1.61
N SER A 54 26.59 13.10 -2.15
CA SER A 54 26.32 14.31 -1.40
C SER A 54 25.25 14.05 -0.32
N ALA A 55 25.13 14.96 0.65
CA ALA A 55 24.09 14.87 1.67
C ALA A 55 22.66 14.88 1.08
N GLU A 56 22.47 15.64 -0.01
CA GLU A 56 21.21 15.71 -0.75
C GLU A 56 20.91 14.38 -1.47
N GLU A 57 21.91 13.78 -2.11
CA GLU A 57 21.74 12.48 -2.77
C GLU A 57 21.43 11.37 -1.78
N VAL A 58 22.05 11.40 -0.58
CA VAL A 58 21.71 10.47 0.51
C VAL A 58 20.28 10.68 0.99
N ALA A 59 19.80 11.93 1.07
CA ALA A 59 18.42 12.22 1.42
C ALA A 59 17.44 11.65 0.38
N VAL A 60 17.71 11.86 -0.91
CA VAL A 60 16.91 11.28 -2.01
C VAL A 60 16.94 9.76 -1.99
N ALA A 61 18.11 9.14 -1.76
CA ALA A 61 18.23 7.69 -1.66
C ALA A 61 17.39 7.10 -0.51
N ARG A 62 17.32 7.79 0.64
CA ARG A 62 16.46 7.40 1.77
C ARG A 62 14.97 7.51 1.43
N LEU A 63 14.57 8.51 0.65
CA LEU A 63 13.18 8.63 0.19
C LEU A 63 12.81 7.49 -0.76
N ILE A 64 13.72 7.12 -1.66
CA ILE A 64 13.54 5.97 -2.57
C ILE A 64 13.44 4.66 -1.78
N GLU A 65 14.32 4.43 -0.81
CA GLU A 65 14.23 3.26 0.09
C GLU A 65 12.88 3.19 0.79
N ALA A 66 12.42 4.31 1.36
CA ALA A 66 11.15 4.35 2.07
C ALA A 66 9.98 4.02 1.12
N GLN A 67 9.98 4.57 -0.09
CA GLN A 67 8.97 4.30 -1.10
C GLN A 67 8.98 2.83 -1.57
N LEU A 68 10.16 2.24 -1.77
CA LEU A 68 10.31 0.83 -2.10
C LEU A 68 9.78 -0.07 -0.97
N ARG A 69 10.12 0.25 0.28
CA ARG A 69 9.66 -0.49 1.46
C ARG A 69 8.14 -0.45 1.56
N ASP A 70 7.53 0.70 1.30
CA ASP A 70 6.08 0.83 1.32
C ASP A 70 5.42 -0.02 0.22
N GLY A 71 5.94 0.01 -1.02
CA GLY A 71 5.40 -0.83 -2.10
C GLY A 71 5.42 -2.33 -1.78
N ILE A 72 6.39 -2.77 -0.96
CA ILE A 72 6.47 -4.14 -0.48
C ILE A 72 5.52 -4.41 0.70
N ARG A 73 5.44 -3.50 1.68
CA ARG A 73 4.70 -3.71 2.94
C ARG A 73 3.22 -3.32 2.87
N ALA A 74 2.85 -2.50 1.91
CA ALA A 74 1.56 -1.84 1.80
C ALA A 74 1.03 -1.89 0.36
N THR A 75 0.90 -3.11 -0.19
CA THR A 75 0.63 -3.30 -1.62
C THR A 75 -0.67 -2.62 -2.08
N ASP A 76 -1.75 -2.71 -1.32
CA ASP A 76 -3.01 -2.05 -1.69
C ASP A 76 -2.98 -0.52 -1.53
N LEU A 77 -1.94 0.04 -0.88
CA LEU A 77 -1.68 1.48 -0.78
C LEU A 77 -0.62 1.96 -1.79
N ASP A 78 -0.01 1.08 -2.59
CA ASP A 78 1.02 1.45 -3.60
C ASP A 78 0.40 2.00 -4.89
N VAL A 79 -0.48 2.99 -4.74
CA VAL A 79 -1.10 3.75 -5.83
C VAL A 79 -0.34 5.08 -6.06
N PRO A 80 -0.29 5.61 -7.30
CA PRO A 80 0.50 6.79 -7.62
C PRO A 80 0.27 8.00 -6.68
N GLU A 81 -0.99 8.26 -6.32
CA GLU A 81 -1.40 9.41 -5.52
C GLU A 81 -0.84 9.34 -4.09
N VAL A 82 -1.00 8.18 -3.44
CA VAL A 82 -0.46 7.93 -2.10
C VAL A 82 1.06 7.96 -2.12
N ARG A 83 1.66 7.39 -3.18
CA ARG A 83 3.11 7.32 -3.33
C ARG A 83 3.74 8.72 -3.42
N ASP A 84 3.14 9.60 -4.20
CA ASP A 84 3.56 10.98 -4.36
C ASP A 84 3.30 11.81 -3.10
N ALA A 85 2.14 11.63 -2.46
CA ALA A 85 1.80 12.32 -1.22
C ALA A 85 2.75 11.93 -0.07
N ALA A 86 3.03 10.64 0.10
CA ALA A 86 3.97 10.13 1.09
C ALA A 86 5.40 10.64 0.84
N TRP A 87 5.81 10.71 -0.43
CA TRP A 87 7.10 11.28 -0.81
C TRP A 87 7.21 12.76 -0.39
N ARG A 88 6.21 13.59 -0.75
CA ARG A 88 6.17 15.01 -0.39
C ARG A 88 6.12 15.22 1.12
N ALA A 89 5.33 14.42 1.84
CA ALA A 89 5.27 14.46 3.31
C ALA A 89 6.62 14.17 3.95
N ARG A 90 7.34 13.14 3.46
CA ARG A 90 8.69 12.82 3.95
C ARG A 90 9.72 13.89 3.61
N GLN A 91 9.61 14.54 2.45
CA GLN A 91 10.46 15.70 2.12
C GLN A 91 10.27 16.86 3.11
N ARG A 92 9.05 17.06 3.63
CA ARG A 92 8.77 18.03 4.70
C ARG A 92 9.28 17.59 6.08
N GLY A 93 9.73 16.35 6.23
CA GLY A 93 10.21 15.77 7.49
C GLY A 93 9.15 14.94 8.24
N VAL A 94 7.96 14.74 7.68
CA VAL A 94 6.92 13.91 8.30
C VAL A 94 7.30 12.43 8.25
N LYS A 95 7.17 11.73 9.37
CA LYS A 95 7.39 10.29 9.44
C LYS A 95 6.15 9.53 8.95
N VAL A 96 6.20 9.02 7.73
CA VAL A 96 5.09 8.24 7.15
C VAL A 96 5.32 6.74 7.28
N VAL A 97 4.32 6.02 7.82
CA VAL A 97 4.28 4.56 7.93
C VAL A 97 3.03 4.04 7.22
N LEU A 98 3.22 3.20 6.20
CA LEU A 98 2.14 2.54 5.47
C LEU A 98 2.15 1.05 5.80
N LEU A 99 0.98 0.48 6.10
CA LEU A 99 0.80 -0.92 6.45
C LEU A 99 -0.44 -1.49 5.75
N ASP A 100 -0.32 -2.72 5.27
CA ASP A 100 -1.42 -3.46 4.68
C ASP A 100 -1.46 -4.88 5.24
N ASP A 101 -2.53 -5.19 5.96
CA ASP A 101 -2.80 -6.55 6.47
C ASP A 101 -3.79 -7.33 5.59
N GLY A 102 -4.08 -6.85 4.38
CA GLY A 102 -4.87 -7.56 3.37
C GLY A 102 -6.38 -7.41 3.52
N GLY A 103 -6.88 -6.35 4.14
CA GLY A 103 -8.32 -6.12 4.36
C GLY A 103 -9.16 -6.09 3.08
N LEU A 104 -8.57 -5.72 1.95
CA LEU A 104 -9.23 -5.67 0.65
C LEU A 104 -9.24 -7.02 -0.07
N SER A 105 -8.43 -8.00 0.37
CA SER A 105 -8.27 -9.30 -0.32
C SER A 105 -9.53 -10.18 -0.35
N VAL A 106 -10.52 -9.86 0.48
CA VAL A 106 -11.81 -10.58 0.56
C VAL A 106 -12.89 -9.96 -0.31
N LEU A 107 -12.67 -8.77 -0.87
CA LEU A 107 -13.62 -8.09 -1.74
C LEU A 107 -13.50 -8.61 -3.17
N ALA A 108 -14.59 -8.49 -3.95
CA ALA A 108 -14.51 -8.72 -5.38
C ALA A 108 -13.59 -7.68 -6.03
N GLU A 109 -12.84 -8.04 -7.08
CA GLU A 109 -11.79 -7.17 -7.65
C GLU A 109 -12.30 -5.77 -8.02
N ASP A 110 -13.49 -5.67 -8.62
CA ASP A 110 -14.07 -4.36 -8.97
C ASP A 110 -14.39 -3.51 -7.74
N GLU A 111 -14.78 -4.13 -6.63
CA GLU A 111 -15.04 -3.45 -5.36
C GLU A 111 -13.76 -3.09 -4.62
N ALA A 112 -12.77 -3.98 -4.64
CA ALA A 112 -11.42 -3.72 -4.13
C ALA A 112 -10.79 -2.53 -4.85
N ALA A 113 -10.88 -2.49 -6.19
CA ALA A 113 -10.36 -1.38 -7.00
C ALA A 113 -11.01 -0.04 -6.64
N ARG A 114 -12.34 0.03 -6.61
CA ARG A 114 -13.05 1.26 -6.20
C ARG A 114 -12.69 1.70 -4.79
N THR A 115 -12.55 0.74 -3.87
CA THR A 115 -12.21 1.04 -2.48
C THR A 115 -10.76 1.53 -2.36
N ARG A 116 -9.82 0.94 -3.11
CA ARG A 116 -8.42 1.41 -3.21
C ARG A 116 -8.36 2.85 -3.71
N ASP A 117 -9.11 3.19 -4.77
CA ASP A 117 -9.09 4.53 -5.35
C ASP A 117 -9.57 5.58 -4.33
N ARG A 118 -10.69 5.32 -3.66
CA ARG A 118 -11.24 6.24 -2.65
C ARG A 118 -10.34 6.37 -1.42
N LEU A 119 -9.86 5.24 -0.90
CA LEU A 119 -8.93 5.24 0.23
C LEU A 119 -7.63 5.97 -0.14
N GLY A 120 -7.13 5.74 -1.35
CA GLY A 120 -5.93 6.39 -1.86
C GLY A 120 -6.07 7.91 -1.94
N ALA A 121 -7.20 8.40 -2.44
CA ALA A 121 -7.50 9.84 -2.48
C ALA A 121 -7.54 10.45 -1.07
N ALA A 122 -8.31 9.85 -0.15
CA ALA A 122 -8.42 10.36 1.22
C ALA A 122 -7.10 10.32 1.99
N VAL A 123 -6.31 9.26 1.81
CA VAL A 123 -4.97 9.15 2.40
C VAL A 123 -4.02 10.19 1.82
N ALA A 124 -4.08 10.45 0.51
CA ALA A 124 -3.25 11.47 -0.13
C ALA A 124 -3.54 12.87 0.41
N GLU A 125 -4.82 13.20 0.66
CA GLU A 125 -5.23 14.46 1.29
C GLU A 125 -4.69 14.57 2.72
N LEU A 126 -4.89 13.55 3.56
CA LEU A 126 -4.37 13.55 4.94
C LEU A 126 -2.85 13.66 5.00
N LEU A 127 -2.14 13.05 4.05
CA LEU A 127 -0.68 13.18 3.91
C LEU A 127 -0.26 14.55 3.39
N ALA A 128 -1.09 15.22 2.59
CA ALA A 128 -0.81 16.57 2.12
C ALA A 128 -0.93 17.59 3.26
N ASP A 129 -1.94 17.44 4.12
CA ASP A 129 -2.23 18.32 5.25
C ASP A 129 -1.25 18.15 6.42
N ALA A 130 -0.60 17.00 6.55
CA ALA A 130 0.39 16.78 7.60
C ALA A 130 1.66 17.63 7.37
N GLU A 131 1.86 18.66 8.18
CA GLU A 131 3.04 19.53 8.12
C GLU A 131 4.22 19.01 8.96
N SER A 132 3.95 18.27 10.04
CA SER A 132 4.97 17.74 10.96
C SER A 132 4.53 16.42 11.61
N GLY A 133 5.39 15.82 12.43
CA GLY A 133 5.06 14.64 13.22
C GLY A 133 5.09 13.33 12.43
N ARG A 134 4.12 12.46 12.70
CA ARG A 134 4.04 11.08 12.20
C ARG A 134 2.64 10.77 11.68
N VAL A 135 2.58 10.18 10.49
CA VAL A 135 1.33 9.65 9.90
C VAL A 135 1.46 8.14 9.74
N THR A 136 0.50 7.40 10.28
CA THR A 136 0.42 5.95 10.17
C THR A 136 -0.89 5.58 9.47
N VAL A 137 -0.77 5.01 8.27
CA VAL A 137 -1.89 4.46 7.51
C VAL A 137 -1.84 2.95 7.61
N ARG A 138 -2.98 2.34 7.96
CA ARG A 138 -3.08 0.88 8.06
C ARG A 138 -4.38 0.38 7.44
N ILE A 139 -4.27 -0.48 6.44
CA ILE A 139 -5.38 -1.37 6.05
C ILE A 139 -5.40 -2.52 7.04
N HIS A 140 -6.55 -2.74 7.67
CA HIS A 140 -6.72 -3.76 8.69
C HIS A 140 -6.92 -5.15 8.11
N PRO A 141 -6.73 -6.22 8.91
CA PRO A 141 -7.02 -7.57 8.47
C PRO A 141 -8.51 -7.74 8.11
N PRO A 142 -8.85 -8.72 7.26
CA PRO A 142 -10.24 -9.04 6.95
C PRO A 142 -11.10 -9.31 8.20
N GLY A 143 -12.38 -8.96 8.12
CA GLY A 143 -13.36 -9.24 9.19
C GLY A 143 -13.45 -8.18 10.29
N ARG A 144 -12.77 -7.04 10.15
CA ARG A 144 -12.98 -5.86 10.99
C ARG A 144 -14.09 -4.96 10.43
N ASN A 145 -14.80 -4.28 11.32
CA ASN A 145 -15.81 -3.27 10.93
C ASN A 145 -15.15 -2.06 10.23
N THR A 146 -13.95 -1.70 10.68
CA THR A 146 -13.11 -0.66 10.07
C THR A 146 -12.14 -1.29 9.10
N LEU A 147 -12.16 -0.85 7.84
CA LEU A 147 -11.29 -1.31 6.77
C LEU A 147 -9.88 -0.75 6.91
N ALA A 148 -9.75 0.55 7.16
CA ALA A 148 -8.46 1.21 7.29
C ALA A 148 -8.50 2.31 8.35
N SER A 149 -7.34 2.65 8.89
CA SER A 149 -7.18 3.73 9.85
C SER A 149 -6.00 4.62 9.47
N VAL A 150 -6.15 5.92 9.64
CA VAL A 150 -5.07 6.91 9.51
C VAL A 150 -4.89 7.60 10.86
N GLY A 151 -3.77 7.31 11.52
CA GLY A 151 -3.35 8.00 12.74
C GLY A 151 -2.38 9.12 12.38
N VAL A 152 -2.72 10.35 12.73
CA VAL A 152 -1.83 11.53 12.65
C VAL A 152 -1.42 11.89 14.07
N ASP A 153 -0.12 11.92 14.31
CA ASP A 153 0.50 12.15 15.62
C ASP A 153 1.49 13.31 15.47
N THR A 154 1.06 14.50 15.88
CA THR A 154 1.87 15.72 15.93
C THR A 154 2.17 16.07 17.39
N ASP A 155 3.10 17.01 17.61
CA ASP A 155 3.46 17.43 18.97
C ASP A 155 2.26 17.99 19.76
N ASP A 156 1.25 18.52 19.05
CA ASP A 156 0.09 19.16 19.64
C ASP A 156 -1.17 18.29 19.64
N GLN A 157 -1.30 17.33 18.71
CA GLN A 157 -2.54 16.59 18.49
C GLN A 157 -2.33 15.15 18.01
N VAL A 158 -3.17 14.25 18.52
CA VAL A 158 -3.33 12.89 17.99
C VAL A 158 -4.73 12.76 17.41
N GLN A 159 -4.81 12.53 16.11
CA GLN A 159 -6.06 12.32 15.37
C GLN A 159 -6.07 10.90 14.80
N LEU A 160 -7.21 10.22 14.92
CA LEU A 160 -7.47 8.95 14.26
C LEU A 160 -8.66 9.10 13.32
N VAL A 161 -8.45 8.81 12.04
CA VAL A 161 -9.50 8.75 11.02
C VAL A 161 -9.71 7.29 10.66
N GLU A 162 -10.95 6.82 10.75
CA GLU A 162 -11.33 5.46 10.41
C GLU A 162 -12.12 5.43 9.10
N PHE A 163 -11.87 4.42 8.27
CA PHE A 163 -12.53 4.21 6.99
C PHE A 163 -13.25 2.86 7.04
N THR A 164 -14.55 2.86 6.71
CA THR A 164 -15.32 1.64 6.50
C THR A 164 -15.38 1.30 5.01
N ALA A 165 -15.65 0.05 4.66
CA ALA A 165 -15.79 -0.35 3.25
C ALA A 165 -16.98 0.34 2.55
N ALA A 166 -17.99 0.76 3.32
CA ALA A 166 -19.21 1.41 2.83
C ALA A 166 -19.13 2.95 2.79
N GLU A 167 -18.32 3.57 3.67
CA GLU A 167 -18.32 5.03 3.90
C GLU A 167 -16.96 5.66 3.58
N ALA A 168 -16.37 5.30 2.46
CA ALA A 168 -15.25 6.07 1.91
C ALA A 168 -15.68 7.48 1.41
N ASP A 169 -16.72 8.06 2.01
CA ASP A 169 -17.41 9.29 1.59
C ASP A 169 -17.77 10.24 2.75
N ARG A 170 -17.51 9.92 4.04
CA ARG A 170 -17.78 10.89 5.13
C ARG A 170 -16.76 10.88 6.25
N GLN A 171 -16.17 12.07 6.44
CA GLN A 171 -15.56 12.55 7.67
C GLN A 171 -16.50 12.31 8.85
N GLU A 172 -16.13 11.42 9.76
CA GLU A 172 -16.45 11.61 11.17
C GLU A 172 -15.18 11.38 11.99
N ALA A 173 -14.59 12.50 12.40
CA ALA A 173 -13.56 12.55 13.40
C ALA A 173 -14.11 11.96 14.70
N SER A 174 -13.73 10.72 15.03
CA SER A 174 -13.80 10.25 16.41
C SER A 174 -12.60 10.85 17.14
N ALA A 175 -12.77 12.10 17.55
CA ALA A 175 -11.90 12.75 18.51
C ALA A 175 -12.05 12.07 19.87
N ASP A 176 -10.94 11.99 20.59
CA ASP A 176 -10.81 11.67 22.01
C ASP A 176 -10.69 10.18 22.38
N ARG A 177 -9.53 9.58 22.07
CA ARG A 177 -8.88 8.66 23.03
C ARG A 177 -7.59 9.28 23.53
N ARG A 178 -7.71 10.08 24.59
CA ARG A 178 -6.61 10.35 25.52
C ARG A 178 -6.15 9.02 26.12
N LEU A 179 -5.13 8.40 25.53
CA LEU A 179 -4.36 7.38 26.24
C LEU A 179 -3.48 8.11 27.26
N SER A 180 -4.01 8.24 28.47
CA SER A 180 -3.25 8.70 29.63
C SER A 180 -2.31 7.58 30.08
N ARG A 181 -1.01 7.92 30.07
CA ARG A 181 0.15 7.25 30.67
C ARG A 181 0.64 5.93 30.09
#